data_AF-A0A8C2PDK4-F1
#
_entry.id   AF-A0A8C2PDK4-F1
#
_cell.length_a   1.000
_cell.length_b   1.000
_cell.length_c   1.000
_cell.angle_alpha   90.00
_cell.angle_beta   90.00
_cell.angle_gamma   90.00
#
_symmetry.space_group_name_H-M   'P 1'
#
loop_
_entity.id
_entity.type
_entity.pdbx_description
1 polymer ?
#
loop_
_entity_poly.entity_id
_entity_poly.type
_entity_poly.pdbx_seq_one_letter_code
_entity_poly.pdbx_strand_id
1 'polypeptide(L)' 'LFLQLPLLEDKLQAELPAGARVVSGRFPLPTWQPVAVVGEGLDRVWAYDIHRGGPAGQAVPGPGSASVLGTPGSQTG' A
#
# COMPACT_ATOMS: atom_id res chain seq x y z
N LEU A 1 -6.19 19.95 3.70
CA LEU A 1 -5.31 18.86 3.23
C LEU A 1 -5.98 17.87 2.26
N PHE A 2 -7.32 17.79 2.16
CA PHE A 2 -8.00 16.81 1.29
C PHE A 2 -8.04 17.12 -0.22
N LEU A 3 -7.80 18.37 -0.65
CA LEU A 3 -7.99 18.78 -2.05
C LEU A 3 -6.73 18.70 -2.94
N GLN A 4 -5.53 18.50 -2.37
CA GLN A 4 -4.28 18.52 -3.16
C GLN A 4 -3.75 17.13 -3.54
N LEU A 5 -4.22 16.05 -2.90
CA LEU A 5 -3.74 14.70 -3.21
C LEU A 5 -4.09 14.23 -4.63
N PRO A 6 -5.29 14.49 -5.19
CA PRO A 6 -5.61 14.06 -6.55
C PRO A 6 -4.68 14.68 -7.61
N LEU A 7 -4.37 15.99 -7.48
CA LEU A 7 -3.44 16.65 -8.39
C LEU A 7 -2.02 16.11 -8.29
N LEU A 8 -1.60 15.70 -7.08
CA LEU A 8 -0.31 15.06 -6.88
C LEU A 8 -0.29 13.66 -7.52
N GLU A 9 -1.34 12.87 -7.35
CA GLU A 9 -1.50 11.56 -7.99
C GLU A 9 -1.40 11.69 -9.52
N ASP A 10 -2.15 12.62 -10.12
CA ASP A 10 -2.11 12.86 -11.57
C ASP A 10 -0.71 13.24 -12.06
N LYS A 11 -0.03 14.14 -11.33
CA LYS A 11 1.33 14.55 -11.68
C LYS A 11 2.33 13.41 -11.57
N LEU A 12 2.25 12.60 -10.51
CA LEU A 12 3.16 11.47 -10.33
C LEU A 12 2.95 10.43 -11.45
N GLN A 13 1.71 10.17 -11.85
CA GLN A 13 1.42 9.23 -12.94
C GLN A 13 1.85 9.75 -14.32
N ALA A 14 1.75 11.06 -14.55
CA ALA A 14 2.13 11.68 -15.82
C ALA A 14 3.66 11.77 -15.99
N GLU A 15 4.38 12.07 -14.91
CA GLU A 15 5.83 12.33 -14.96
C GLU A 15 6.68 11.06 -14.77
N LEU A 16 6.18 10.05 -14.03
CA LEU A 16 6.96 8.86 -13.73
C LEU A 16 6.88 7.80 -14.83
N PRO A 17 8.00 7.13 -15.16
CA PRO A 17 8.01 6.05 -16.14
C PRO A 17 7.33 4.78 -15.58
N ALA A 18 6.90 3.91 -16.50
CA ALA A 18 6.39 2.59 -16.14
C ALA A 18 7.44 1.79 -15.37
N GLY A 19 7.05 1.17 -14.26
CA GLY A 19 7.96 0.45 -13.37
C GLY A 19 8.65 1.33 -12.32
N ALA A 20 8.40 2.64 -12.30
CA ALA A 20 8.79 3.46 -11.17
C ALA A 20 7.99 3.08 -9.91
N ARG A 21 8.58 3.33 -8.74
CA ARG A 21 7.95 3.07 -7.44
C ARG A 21 7.90 4.35 -6.62
N VAL A 22 6.71 4.69 -6.13
CA VAL A 22 6.47 5.81 -5.22
C VAL A 22 6.36 5.27 -3.81
N VAL A 23 7.02 5.91 -2.85
CA VAL A 23 6.90 5.58 -1.42
C VAL A 23 6.37 6.81 -0.68
N SER A 24 5.25 6.63 0.04
CA SER A 24 4.67 7.67 0.89
C SER A 24 4.72 7.26 2.36
N GLY A 25 5.03 8.21 3.23
CA GLY A 25 4.93 8.05 4.69
C GLY A 25 3.82 8.91 5.26
N ARG A 26 3.17 8.41 6.32
CA ARG A 26 2.08 9.07 7.09
C ARG A 26 0.77 9.35 6.34
N PHE A 27 0.83 9.65 5.04
CA PHE A 27 -0.33 9.99 4.21
C PHE A 27 -0.41 9.05 3.00
N PRO A 28 -1.27 8.02 3.05
CA PRO A 28 -1.47 7.17 1.88
C PRO A 28 -2.13 7.96 0.75
N LEU A 29 -1.75 7.64 -0.48
CA LEU A 29 -2.47 8.09 -1.68
C LEU A 29 -3.83 7.38 -1.73
N PRO A 30 -4.96 8.11 -1.71
CA PRO A 30 -6.30 7.51 -1.58
C PRO A 30 -6.73 6.70 -2.80
N THR A 31 -6.29 7.08 -4.01
CA THR A 31 -6.72 6.41 -5.25
C THR A 31 -5.79 5.27 -5.64
N TRP A 32 -4.54 5.31 -5.17
CA TRP A 32 -3.51 4.35 -5.57
C TRP A 32 -3.50 3.13 -4.66
N GLN A 33 -3.32 1.95 -5.26
CA GLN A 33 -3.25 0.71 -4.50
C GLN A 33 -1.79 0.45 -4.06
N PRO A 34 -1.50 0.36 -2.75
CA PRO A 34 -0.16 0.06 -2.29
C PRO A 34 0.21 -1.40 -2.59
N VAL A 35 1.41 -1.61 -3.12
CA VAL A 35 2.02 -2.92 -3.35
C VAL A 35 2.70 -3.46 -2.10
N ALA A 36 3.09 -2.59 -1.17
CA ALA A 36 3.60 -2.95 0.14
C ALA A 36 3.24 -1.88 1.16
N VAL A 37 2.98 -2.32 2.39
CA VAL A 37 2.76 -1.44 3.55
C VAL A 37 3.65 -1.95 4.67
N VAL A 38 4.47 -1.07 5.23
CA VAL A 38 5.44 -1.40 6.28
C VAL A 38 5.29 -0.42 7.43
N GLY A 39 5.51 -0.89 8.67
CA GLY A 39 5.42 -0.06 9.87
C GLY A 39 4.00 0.08 10.44
N GLU A 40 3.91 0.66 11.62
CA GLU A 40 2.67 0.83 12.37
C GLU A 40 2.45 2.28 12.81
N GLY A 41 1.20 2.65 13.06
CA GLY A 41 0.84 3.99 13.52
C GLY A 41 1.34 5.10 12.59
N LEU A 42 2.13 6.02 13.14
CA LEU A 42 2.70 7.17 12.42
C LEU A 42 3.90 6.79 11.55
N ASP A 43 4.55 5.66 11.82
CA ASP A 43 5.70 5.17 11.05
C ASP A 43 5.28 4.28 9.89
N ARG A 44 3.97 4.19 9.64
CA ARG A 44 3.44 3.45 8.51
C ARG A 44 3.82 4.14 7.20
N VAL A 45 4.36 3.33 6.29
CA VAL A 45 4.77 3.70 4.94
C VAL A 45 4.08 2.80 3.92
N TRP A 46 3.81 3.36 2.75
CA TRP A 46 3.14 2.70 1.63
C TRP A 46 4.01 2.83 0.39
N ALA A 47 4.20 1.72 -0.34
CA ALA A 47 4.84 1.72 -1.63
C ALA A 47 3.80 1.46 -2.73
N TYR A 48 3.94 2.13 -3.87
CA TYR A 48 3.03 2.07 -5.01
C TYR A 48 3.86 1.90 -6.29
N ASP A 49 3.44 0.99 -7.17
CA ASP A 49 4.06 0.83 -8.48
C ASP A 49 3.32 1.63 -9.57
N ILE A 50 4.09 2.26 -10.45
CA ILE A 50 3.56 2.98 -11.61
C ILE A 50 3.38 1.99 -12.75
N HIS A 51 2.13 1.61 -12.99
CA HIS A 51 1.75 0.85 -14.17
C HIS A 51 1.17 1.81 -15.22
N ARG A 52 1.87 1.99 -16.34
CA ARG A 52 1.38 2.80 -17.48
C ARG A 52 0.29 2.08 -18.27
N GLY A 53 -0.68 1.50 -17.58
CA GLY A 53 -1.71 0.64 -18.16
C GLY A 53 -2.97 0.58 -17.31
N GLY A 54 -3.69 1.71 -17.21
CA GLY A 54 -5.08 1.80 -16.74
C GLY A 54 -5.37 1.35 -15.29
N PRO A 55 -6.48 1.82 -14.69
CA PRO A 55 -6.88 1.44 -13.33
C PRO A 55 -7.53 0.06 -13.33
N ALA A 56 -6.80 -0.99 -13.71
CA ALA A 56 -7.30 -2.36 -13.67
C ALA A 56 -6.15 -3.36 -13.71
N GLY A 57 -5.30 -3.33 -12.67
CA GLY A 57 -4.16 -4.21 -12.60
C GLY A 57 -3.77 -4.48 -11.16
N GLN A 58 -4.39 -5.52 -10.61
CA GLN A 58 -3.85 -6.42 -9.59
C GLN A 58 -4.23 -6.19 -8.13
N ALA A 59 -5.10 -7.11 -7.72
CA ALA A 59 -5.16 -7.83 -6.45
C ALA A 59 -5.23 -7.00 -5.17
N VAL A 60 -6.43 -6.99 -4.60
CA VAL A 60 -6.66 -6.81 -3.16
C VAL A 60 -5.64 -7.59 -2.34
N PRO A 61 -4.69 -6.95 -1.62
CA PRO A 61 -4.13 -7.59 -0.46
C PRO A 61 -5.26 -7.51 0.57
N GLY A 62 -5.97 -8.62 0.75
CA GLY A 62 -6.86 -8.77 1.90
C GLY A 62 -6.11 -8.34 3.17
N PRO A 63 -6.81 -7.78 4.18
CA PRO A 63 -6.16 -7.35 5.39
C PRO A 63 -5.31 -8.52 5.87
N GLY A 64 -4.01 -8.28 6.03
CA GLY A 64 -3.12 -9.19 6.72
C GLY A 64 -3.59 -9.29 8.16
N SER A 65 -4.65 -10.07 8.37
CA SER A 65 -5.00 -10.64 9.66
C SER A 65 -3.78 -11.42 10.06
N ALA A 66 -3.13 -10.94 11.11
CA ALA A 66 -2.12 -11.66 11.86
C ALA A 66 -2.54 -13.13 11.98
N SER A 67 -1.92 -13.99 11.20
CA SER A 67 -1.82 -15.41 11.56
C SER A 67 -0.45 -15.56 12.17
N VAL A 68 -0.40 -15.24 13.46
CA VAL A 68 0.64 -15.77 14.35
C VAL A 68 0.71 -17.26 14.11
N LEU A 69 1.86 -17.68 13.58
CA LEU A 69 2.24 -19.07 13.36
C LEU A 69 2.02 -19.85 14.66
N GLY A 70 1.23 -20.92 14.55
CA GLY A 70 0.68 -21.63 15.71
C GLY A 70 1.72 -22.28 16.61
N THR A 71 1.41 -22.31 17.89
CA THR A 71 1.88 -23.33 18.83
C THR A 71 0.72 -24.27 19.13
N PRO A 72 0.76 -25.54 18.70
CA PRO A 72 -0.18 -26.56 19.15
C PRO A 72 0.32 -27.22 20.45
N GLY A 73 -0.61 -27.58 21.33
CA GLY A 73 -0.39 -28.50 22.45
C GLY A 73 -0.79 -27.88 23.80
N SER A 74 -2.07 -27.89 24.16
CA SER A 74 -2.83 -29.02 24.75
C SER A 74 -2.67 -29.11 26.27
N GLN A 75 -3.81 -28.83 26.89
CA GLN A 75 -4.24 -28.97 28.27
C GLN A 75 -4.07 -30.41 28.81
N THR A 76 -3.92 -30.50 30.15
CA THR A 76 -4.49 -31.50 31.09
C THR A 76 -3.46 -32.24 31.93
N GLY A 77 -3.62 -32.13 33.27
CA GLY A 77 -2.90 -32.88 34.30
C GLY A 77 -3.00 -32.16 35.63
#